data_AF-A0A8J8FQK5-F1
#
_entry.id   AF-A0A8J8FQK5-F1
#
_cell.length_a   1.000
_cell.length_b   1.000
_cell.length_c   1.000
_cell.angle_alpha   90.00
_cell.angle_beta   90.00
_cell.angle_gamma   90.00
#
_symmetry.space_group_name_H-M   'P 1'
#
loop_
_entity.id
_entity.type
_entity.pdbx_description
1 polymer ?
#
loop_
_entity_poly.entity_id
_entity_poly.type
_entity_poly.pdbx_seq_one_letter_code
_entity_poly.pdbx_strand_id
1 'polypeptide(L)'
;MMKKIIRTYSAVFLLFIQPVVFAGTYLGLEPGVSKQNEVEQVFGKPVRVDVQARRYDYTPLDDDTRRVSIKFRNGTIESIDIYARQTFSKSQYQQWLDLKTPDKSIVDSQGNRIEYYFLQGVALHYQGSDTSLGVSFFSHFDPQMQQQAQNTGRRSEKDYVSAVNKAEESKEWRNLKQIVDEALKIYPQNPFFWKKRAYYYFYSATEPMQIRRKEAIFSAQKAYGFSPTTTYALDLGWLYLQFYDDCNSALPYLEKVEREYGPENPSLYFWMAHCYDKLFYLEKARQYYHRFLAAAPDDDKIPRAKGRLKWLE
;
A
#
# COMPACT_ATOMS: atom_id res chain seq x y z
N MET A 1 14.30 -15.41 30.91
CA MET A 1 15.39 -14.66 31.59
C MET A 1 16.65 -14.72 30.72
N MET A 2 16.86 -13.70 29.86
CA MET A 2 17.97 -13.65 28.90
C MET A 2 19.32 -13.59 29.63
N LYS A 3 20.14 -14.65 29.49
CA LYS A 3 21.50 -14.70 30.04
C LYS A 3 22.37 -13.61 29.41
N LYS A 4 22.90 -12.70 30.23
CA LYS A 4 24.03 -11.82 29.89
C LYS A 4 25.25 -12.69 29.57
N ILE A 5 25.61 -12.79 28.31
CA ILE A 5 26.90 -13.31 27.85
C ILE A 5 27.81 -12.11 27.63
N ILE A 6 28.72 -11.86 28.57
CA ILE A 6 29.86 -10.95 28.35
C ILE A 6 31.02 -11.84 27.93
N ARG A 7 31.38 -11.80 26.65
CA ARG A 7 32.65 -12.34 26.13
C ARG A 7 33.44 -11.23 25.48
N THR A 8 34.62 -10.96 26.03
CA THR A 8 35.67 -10.13 25.46
C THR A 8 36.21 -10.82 24.20
N TYR A 9 36.08 -10.18 23.04
CA TYR A 9 36.69 -10.62 21.79
C TYR A 9 37.58 -9.53 21.21
N SER A 10 38.83 -9.89 20.92
CA SER A 10 39.78 -9.13 20.13
C SER A 10 39.23 -8.90 18.72
N ALA A 11 39.35 -7.67 18.23
CA ALA A 11 38.74 -7.20 16.99
C ALA A 11 39.39 -7.83 15.74
N VAL A 12 38.61 -8.64 15.02
CA VAL A 12 38.77 -8.91 13.59
C VAL A 12 37.48 -8.45 12.91
N PHE A 13 37.56 -7.38 12.11
CA PHE A 13 36.41 -6.77 11.44
C PHE A 13 36.04 -7.61 10.20
N LEU A 14 35.28 -8.68 10.40
CA LEU A 14 34.53 -9.34 9.33
C LEU A 14 33.16 -8.67 9.25
N LEU A 15 32.86 -8.01 8.13
CA LEU A 15 31.53 -7.49 7.80
C LEU A 15 30.57 -8.67 7.57
N PHE A 16 30.08 -9.25 8.66
CA PHE A 16 28.92 -10.12 8.63
C PHE A 16 27.69 -9.24 8.44
N ILE A 17 27.04 -9.34 7.28
CA ILE A 17 25.67 -8.87 7.10
C ILE A 17 24.81 -9.72 8.05
N GLN A 18 24.58 -9.22 9.26
CA GLN A 18 23.66 -9.87 10.19
C GLN A 18 22.27 -9.75 9.55
N PRO A 19 21.56 -10.85 9.29
CA PRO A 19 20.19 -10.77 8.84
C PRO A 19 19.43 -9.94 9.87
N VAL A 20 18.70 -8.93 9.40
CA VAL A 20 17.84 -8.10 10.27
C VAL A 20 16.82 -9.04 10.87
N VAL A 21 17.01 -9.40 12.14
CA VAL A 21 16.05 -10.23 12.87
C VAL A 21 14.83 -9.36 13.11
N PHE A 22 13.82 -9.53 12.27
CA PHE A 22 12.53 -8.88 12.49
C PHE A 22 11.89 -9.49 13.73
N ALA A 23 11.36 -8.64 14.60
CA ALA A 23 10.60 -9.04 15.80
C ALA A 23 9.37 -9.91 15.47
N GLY A 24 9.03 -10.09 14.20
CA GLY A 24 7.99 -10.99 13.70
C GLY A 24 8.43 -12.45 13.54
N THR A 25 9.69 -12.79 13.83
CA THR A 25 10.21 -14.16 13.71
C THR A 25 10.39 -14.84 15.06
N TYR A 26 10.21 -16.16 15.11
CA TYR A 26 10.48 -16.98 16.29
C TYR A 26 11.31 -18.20 15.93
N LEU A 27 12.54 -18.28 16.45
CA LEU A 27 13.49 -19.35 16.16
C LEU A 27 13.74 -19.56 14.65
N GLY A 28 13.75 -18.48 13.88
CA GLY A 28 13.92 -18.49 12.42
C GLY A 28 12.65 -18.82 11.62
N LEU A 29 11.52 -19.06 12.28
CA LEU A 29 10.22 -19.23 11.64
C LEU A 29 9.53 -17.88 11.46
N GLU A 30 9.02 -17.63 10.26
CA GLU A 30 8.41 -16.37 9.86
C GLU A 30 6.95 -16.59 9.42
N PRO A 31 5.96 -16.00 10.12
CA PRO A 31 4.58 -15.95 9.66
C PRO A 31 4.47 -15.37 8.23
N GLY A 32 3.63 -15.99 7.40
CA GLY A 32 3.47 -15.65 5.98
C GLY A 32 4.46 -16.35 5.04
N VAL A 33 5.61 -16.81 5.57
CA VAL A 33 6.70 -17.41 4.77
C VAL A 33 6.89 -18.89 5.08
N SER A 34 7.13 -19.21 6.36
CA SER A 34 7.50 -20.56 6.76
C SER A 34 6.36 -21.56 6.64
N LYS A 35 6.72 -22.82 6.36
CA LYS A 35 5.79 -23.94 6.12
C LYS A 35 5.79 -24.93 7.28
N GLN A 36 4.77 -25.79 7.33
CA GLN A 36 4.63 -26.78 8.40
C GLN A 36 5.84 -27.73 8.53
N ASN A 37 6.43 -28.16 7.43
CA ASN A 37 7.61 -29.04 7.46
C ASN A 37 8.84 -28.37 8.11
N GLU A 38 9.01 -27.05 7.96
CA GLU A 38 10.08 -26.29 8.61
C GLU A 38 9.81 -26.17 10.12
N VAL A 39 8.55 -25.97 10.51
CA VAL A 39 8.14 -26.00 11.92
C VAL A 39 8.47 -27.34 12.56
N GLU A 40 8.20 -28.45 11.87
CA GLU A 40 8.50 -29.80 12.36
C GLU A 40 10.00 -30.10 12.42
N GLN A 41 10.84 -29.42 11.62
CA GLN A 41 12.30 -29.49 11.78
C GLN A 41 12.78 -28.79 13.05
N VAL A 42 12.11 -27.69 13.45
CA VAL A 42 12.46 -26.92 14.65
C VAL A 42 11.92 -27.58 15.92
N PHE A 43 10.63 -27.92 15.95
CA PHE A 43 9.96 -28.40 17.16
C PHE A 43 9.70 -29.92 17.21
N GLY A 44 9.92 -30.64 16.11
CA GLY A 44 9.44 -32.00 15.96
C GLY A 44 7.93 -32.06 15.70
N LYS A 45 7.32 -33.22 15.97
CA LYS A 45 5.88 -33.43 15.75
C LYS A 45 5.03 -32.68 16.78
N PRO A 46 3.85 -32.18 16.38
CA PRO A 46 2.93 -31.51 17.31
C PRO A 46 2.45 -32.47 18.41
N VAL A 47 2.34 -31.96 19.64
CA VAL A 47 1.81 -32.70 20.79
C VAL A 47 0.28 -32.71 20.84
N ARG A 48 -0.35 -31.72 20.20
CA ARG A 48 -1.81 -31.64 20.06
C ARG A 48 -2.17 -31.00 18.71
N VAL A 49 -3.21 -31.52 18.09
CA VAL A 49 -3.72 -31.03 16.80
C VAL A 49 -5.20 -30.67 16.95
N ASP A 50 -5.54 -29.43 16.63
CA ASP A 50 -6.90 -28.97 16.41
C ASP A 50 -7.12 -28.80 14.90
N VAL A 51 -7.68 -29.84 14.28
CA VAL A 51 -7.88 -29.91 12.82
C VAL A 51 -8.85 -28.83 12.33
N GLN A 52 -9.89 -28.52 13.11
CA GLN A 52 -10.90 -27.53 12.72
C GLN A 52 -10.33 -26.11 12.75
N ALA A 53 -9.57 -25.78 13.80
CA ALA A 53 -8.92 -24.48 13.92
C ALA A 53 -7.61 -24.35 13.12
N ARG A 54 -7.14 -25.45 12.50
CA ARG A 54 -5.83 -25.56 11.84
C ARG A 54 -4.69 -25.12 12.76
N ARG A 55 -4.75 -25.54 14.02
CA ARG A 55 -3.85 -25.12 15.08
C ARG A 55 -3.15 -26.32 15.70
N TYR A 56 -1.86 -26.17 15.93
CA TYR A 56 -0.96 -27.24 16.33
C TYR A 56 -0.14 -26.76 17.52
N ASP A 57 -0.19 -27.50 18.63
CA ASP A 57 0.62 -27.19 19.80
C ASP A 57 1.91 -28.00 19.76
N TYR A 58 3.02 -27.36 20.13
CA TYR A 58 4.37 -27.93 20.12
C TYR A 58 5.01 -27.83 21.51
N THR A 59 5.91 -28.78 21.79
CA THR A 59 6.75 -28.73 22.99
C THR A 59 7.73 -27.56 22.86
N PRO A 60 7.79 -26.64 23.84
CA PRO A 60 8.74 -25.54 23.81
C PRO A 60 10.20 -26.02 23.89
N LEU A 61 11.11 -25.23 23.32
CA LEU A 61 12.56 -25.52 23.32
C LEU A 61 13.31 -24.84 24.47
N ASP A 62 12.61 -24.06 25.29
CA ASP A 62 13.15 -23.33 26.43
C ASP A 62 12.28 -23.51 27.68
N ASP A 63 12.88 -23.28 28.84
CA ASP A 63 12.21 -23.48 30.14
C ASP A 63 11.22 -22.35 30.49
N ASP A 64 11.31 -21.17 29.87
CA ASP A 64 10.46 -20.02 30.17
C ASP A 64 9.11 -20.10 29.43
N THR A 65 9.06 -20.87 28.34
CA THR A 65 7.86 -21.08 27.54
C THR A 65 7.08 -22.31 28.02
N ARG A 66 5.79 -22.12 28.28
CA ARG A 66 4.86 -23.20 28.67
C ARG A 66 4.36 -23.95 27.45
N ARG A 67 4.05 -23.23 26.37
CA ARG A 67 3.46 -23.79 25.15
C ARG A 67 3.73 -22.88 23.96
N VAL A 68 4.02 -23.48 22.80
CA VAL A 68 3.99 -22.83 21.49
C VAL A 68 2.79 -23.38 20.72
N SER A 69 1.96 -22.51 20.16
CA SER A 69 0.78 -22.90 19.38
C SER A 69 0.80 -22.19 18.02
N ILE A 70 0.82 -22.94 16.93
CA ILE A 70 1.00 -22.40 15.58
C ILE A 70 -0.27 -22.64 14.78
N LYS A 71 -0.80 -21.58 14.18
CA LYS A 71 -1.94 -21.64 13.27
C LYS A 71 -1.46 -21.57 11.83
N PHE A 72 -2.00 -22.42 10.97
CA PHE A 72 -1.65 -22.44 9.54
C PHE A 72 -2.82 -22.00 8.64
N ARG A 73 -2.47 -21.34 7.54
CA ARG A 73 -3.40 -21.05 6.44
C ARG A 73 -2.75 -21.47 5.14
N ASN A 74 -3.41 -22.37 4.40
CA ASN A 74 -2.93 -22.86 3.11
C ASN A 74 -1.48 -23.41 3.15
N GLY A 75 -1.09 -24.03 4.27
CA GLY A 75 0.22 -24.65 4.46
C GLY A 75 1.34 -23.72 4.94
N THR A 76 1.10 -22.41 5.06
CA THR A 76 2.04 -21.45 5.64
C THR A 76 1.60 -21.03 7.04
N ILE A 77 2.56 -20.61 7.88
CA ILE A 77 2.30 -20.10 9.22
C ILE A 77 1.46 -18.82 9.11
N GLU A 78 0.28 -18.80 9.72
CA GLU A 78 -0.52 -17.59 9.89
C GLU A 78 -0.11 -16.83 11.16
N SER A 79 0.12 -17.56 12.26
CA SER A 79 0.54 -16.98 13.53
C SER A 79 1.26 -18.02 14.40
N ILE A 80 2.16 -17.54 15.26
CA ILE A 80 2.88 -18.30 16.28
C ILE A 80 2.55 -17.68 17.64
N ASP A 81 1.77 -18.38 18.46
CA ASP A 81 1.40 -17.94 19.80
C ASP A 81 2.35 -18.55 20.83
N ILE A 82 2.93 -17.70 21.68
CA ILE A 82 3.91 -18.07 22.70
C ILE A 82 3.30 -17.82 24.08
N TYR A 83 3.05 -18.89 24.81
CA TYR A 83 2.50 -18.88 26.16
C TYR A 83 3.66 -19.02 27.15
N ALA A 84 4.01 -17.94 27.84
CA ALA A 84 5.01 -17.99 28.90
C ALA A 84 4.52 -18.79 30.12
N ARG A 85 5.45 -19.36 30.90
CA ARG A 85 5.11 -20.05 32.17
C ARG A 85 4.64 -19.08 33.25
N GLN A 86 5.20 -17.87 33.25
CA GLN A 86 4.80 -16.79 34.14
C GLN A 86 4.20 -15.64 33.35
N THR A 87 3.35 -14.86 33.97
CA THR A 87 2.77 -13.66 33.37
C THR A 87 3.80 -12.52 33.41
N PHE A 88 3.79 -11.72 32.35
CA PHE A 88 4.64 -10.53 32.24
C PHE A 88 3.79 -9.30 31.96
N SER A 89 4.26 -8.17 32.45
CA SER A 89 3.64 -6.87 32.20
C SER A 89 3.83 -6.43 30.74
N LYS A 90 2.94 -5.54 30.28
CA LYS A 90 3.06 -4.90 28.97
C LYS A 90 4.42 -4.21 28.80
N SER A 91 4.91 -3.49 29.81
CA SER A 91 6.18 -2.76 29.75
C SER A 91 7.38 -3.68 29.53
N GLN A 92 7.34 -4.90 30.07
CA GLN A 92 8.39 -5.89 29.82
C GLN A 92 8.41 -6.32 28.35
N TYR A 93 7.26 -6.62 27.75
CA TYR A 93 7.16 -6.94 26.32
C TYR A 93 7.55 -5.75 25.43
N GLN A 94 7.16 -4.54 25.80
CA GLN A 94 7.58 -3.32 25.09
C GLN A 94 9.09 -3.17 25.09
N GLN A 95 9.75 -3.44 26.22
CA GLN A 95 11.20 -3.39 26.31
C GLN A 95 11.87 -4.52 25.50
N TRP A 96 11.38 -5.76 25.59
CA TRP A 96 12.03 -6.90 24.95
C TRP A 96 11.88 -6.94 23.44
N LEU A 97 10.74 -6.46 22.93
CA LEU A 97 10.39 -6.52 21.51
C LEU A 97 10.42 -5.15 20.83
N ASP A 98 10.95 -4.12 21.52
CA ASP A 98 10.98 -2.72 21.06
C ASP A 98 9.60 -2.22 20.58
N LEU A 99 8.57 -2.50 21.37
CA LEU A 99 7.19 -2.11 21.06
C LEU A 99 6.92 -0.70 21.60
N LYS A 100 6.35 0.15 20.75
CA LYS A 100 5.95 1.52 21.11
C LYS A 100 4.47 1.58 21.50
N THR A 101 3.72 2.46 20.84
CA THR A 101 2.26 2.55 20.99
C THR A 101 1.62 1.51 20.06
N PRO A 102 0.60 0.75 20.50
CA PRO A 102 -0.06 -0.21 19.62
C PRO A 102 -0.73 0.51 18.45
N ASP A 103 -0.60 -0.05 17.26
CA ASP A 103 -1.28 0.43 16.05
C ASP A 103 -2.79 0.21 16.13
N LYS A 104 -3.22 -0.83 16.86
CA LYS A 104 -4.62 -1.16 17.07
C LYS A 104 -4.85 -1.81 18.42
N SER A 105 -6.00 -1.53 19.02
CA SER A 105 -6.51 -2.26 20.18
C SER A 105 -7.94 -2.70 19.92
N ILE A 106 -8.24 -3.97 20.19
CA ILE A 106 -9.60 -4.52 20.12
C ILE A 106 -9.92 -5.31 21.39
N VAL A 107 -11.20 -5.62 21.55
CA VAL A 107 -11.68 -6.60 22.53
C VAL A 107 -12.27 -7.75 21.74
N ASP A 108 -11.87 -8.98 22.04
CA ASP A 108 -12.39 -10.17 21.39
C ASP A 108 -13.79 -10.55 21.91
N SER A 109 -14.39 -11.60 21.35
CA SER A 109 -15.73 -12.06 21.74
C SER A 109 -15.82 -12.58 23.18
N GLN A 110 -14.69 -12.82 23.84
CA GLN A 110 -14.60 -13.27 25.22
C GLN A 110 -14.32 -12.11 26.20
N GLY A 111 -14.25 -10.87 25.70
CA GLY A 111 -13.97 -9.69 26.53
C GLY A 111 -12.47 -9.47 26.79
N ASN A 112 -11.59 -10.22 26.14
CA ASN A 112 -10.15 -10.07 26.28
C ASN A 112 -9.62 -8.98 25.37
N ARG A 113 -8.72 -8.14 25.88
CA ARG A 113 -8.05 -7.12 25.07
C ARG A 113 -6.95 -7.75 24.21
N ILE A 114 -6.81 -7.25 22.98
CA ILE A 114 -5.71 -7.57 22.08
C ILE A 114 -5.11 -6.27 21.55
N GLU A 115 -3.80 -6.10 21.68
CA GLU A 115 -3.05 -4.97 21.14
C GLU A 115 -2.15 -5.44 19.99
N TYR A 116 -2.25 -4.81 18.82
CA TYR A 116 -1.44 -5.12 17.64
C TYR A 116 -0.34 -4.08 17.43
N TYR A 117 0.85 -4.57 17.09
CA TYR A 117 2.04 -3.82 16.74
C TYR A 117 2.47 -4.29 15.34
N PHE A 118 1.86 -3.72 14.30
CA PHE A 118 1.95 -4.18 12.92
C PHE A 118 3.37 -4.05 12.36
N LEU A 119 4.10 -3.01 12.74
CA LEU A 119 5.48 -2.85 12.28
C LEU A 119 6.39 -3.98 12.77
N GLN A 120 6.12 -4.49 13.97
CA GLN A 120 6.88 -5.59 14.58
C GLN A 120 6.28 -6.97 14.28
N GLY A 121 5.08 -7.05 13.71
CA GLY A 121 4.37 -8.31 13.52
C GLY A 121 4.03 -9.01 14.84
N VAL A 122 3.74 -8.24 15.90
CA VAL A 122 3.50 -8.75 17.26
C VAL A 122 2.13 -8.35 17.76
N ALA A 123 1.40 -9.30 18.36
CA ALA A 123 0.15 -9.03 19.08
C ALA A 123 0.28 -9.44 20.53
N LEU A 124 -0.15 -8.59 21.46
CA LEU A 124 -0.23 -8.91 22.90
C LEU A 124 -1.67 -9.24 23.27
N HIS A 125 -1.89 -10.42 23.84
CA HIS A 125 -3.20 -10.90 24.27
C HIS A 125 -3.30 -10.85 25.79
N TYR A 126 -4.31 -10.17 26.31
CA TYR A 126 -4.53 -9.96 27.74
C TYR A 126 -5.66 -10.85 28.25
N GLN A 127 -5.71 -11.13 29.55
CA GLN A 127 -6.86 -11.75 30.18
C GLN A 127 -7.82 -10.64 30.62
N GLY A 128 -9.02 -10.58 30.03
CA GLY A 128 -9.95 -9.48 30.24
C GLY A 128 -9.55 -8.17 29.55
N SER A 129 -10.29 -7.10 29.83
CA SER A 129 -10.12 -5.80 29.17
C SER A 129 -9.03 -4.92 29.79
N ASP A 130 -8.64 -5.20 31.05
CA ASP A 130 -7.64 -4.45 31.80
C ASP A 130 -6.22 -4.99 31.55
N THR A 131 -5.32 -4.11 31.11
CA THR A 131 -3.91 -4.45 30.89
C THR A 131 -3.10 -4.65 32.16
N SER A 132 -3.63 -4.28 33.32
CA SER A 132 -2.96 -4.47 34.61
C SER A 132 -2.78 -5.96 34.96
N LEU A 133 -3.61 -6.84 34.39
CA LEU A 133 -3.61 -8.29 34.62
C LEU A 133 -2.46 -9.04 33.91
N GLY A 134 -1.62 -8.31 33.17
CA GLY A 134 -0.49 -8.87 32.42
C GLY A 134 -0.91 -9.52 31.10
N VAL A 135 0.09 -9.86 30.30
CA VAL A 135 -0.08 -10.51 28.99
C VAL A 135 -0.18 -12.02 29.21
N SER A 136 -1.27 -12.63 28.72
CA SER A 136 -1.52 -14.07 28.80
C SER A 136 -0.66 -14.86 27.83
N PHE A 137 -0.51 -14.33 26.61
CA PHE A 137 0.40 -14.80 25.58
C PHE A 137 0.62 -13.69 24.56
N PHE A 138 1.65 -13.82 23.75
CA PHE A 138 1.84 -12.94 22.59
C PHE A 138 1.97 -13.78 21.33
N SER A 139 1.68 -13.15 20.19
CA SER A 139 1.70 -13.80 18.91
C SER A 139 2.63 -13.08 17.96
N HIS A 140 3.44 -13.84 17.23
CA HIS A 140 4.01 -13.38 15.96
C HIS A 140 2.99 -13.64 14.85
N PHE A 141 2.78 -12.68 13.96
CA PHE A 141 1.84 -12.83 12.84
C PHE A 141 2.32 -12.03 11.62
N ASP A 142 1.81 -12.39 10.43
CA ASP A 142 2.05 -11.62 9.22
C ASP A 142 1.17 -10.36 9.21
N PRO A 143 1.75 -9.15 9.27
CA PRO A 143 0.99 -7.90 9.26
C PRO A 143 0.07 -7.76 8.05
N GLN A 144 0.48 -8.27 6.88
CA GLN A 144 -0.31 -8.22 5.67
C GLN A 144 -1.54 -9.12 5.79
N MET A 145 -1.38 -10.34 6.30
CA MET A 145 -2.51 -11.26 6.51
C MET A 145 -3.51 -10.75 7.53
N GLN A 146 -3.07 -10.06 8.59
CA GLN A 146 -3.99 -9.51 9.58
C GLN A 146 -4.73 -8.27 9.07
N GLN A 147 -4.08 -7.44 8.25
CA GLN A 147 -4.77 -6.39 7.51
C GLN A 147 -5.83 -6.98 6.56
N GLN A 148 -5.51 -8.07 5.86
CA GLN A 148 -6.46 -8.78 4.99
C GLN A 148 -7.60 -9.46 5.78
N ALA A 149 -7.32 -10.09 6.92
CA ALA A 149 -8.32 -10.74 7.76
C ALA A 149 -9.26 -9.75 8.45
N GLN A 150 -8.83 -8.50 8.66
CA GLN A 150 -9.73 -7.43 9.12
C GLN A 150 -10.69 -6.95 8.02
N ASN A 151 -10.45 -7.32 6.76
CA ASN A 151 -11.28 -6.97 5.63
C ASN A 151 -12.35 -8.03 5.32
N THR A 152 -12.39 -9.16 6.03
CA THR A 152 -13.36 -10.26 5.76
C THR A 152 -14.81 -9.95 6.15
N GLY A 153 -15.09 -8.75 6.70
CA GLY A 153 -16.44 -8.17 6.81
C GLY A 153 -16.60 -6.83 6.09
N ARG A 154 -15.58 -6.37 5.36
CA ARG A 154 -15.61 -5.14 4.55
C ARG A 154 -15.83 -5.53 3.09
N ARG A 155 -16.39 -4.59 2.32
CA ARG A 155 -16.56 -4.74 0.86
C ARG A 155 -15.24 -5.25 0.25
N SER A 156 -15.31 -6.25 -0.61
CA SER A 156 -14.13 -6.70 -1.35
C SER A 156 -13.61 -5.57 -2.24
N GLU A 157 -12.38 -5.68 -2.73
CA GLU A 157 -11.84 -4.71 -3.69
C GLU A 157 -12.78 -4.56 -4.91
N LYS A 158 -13.30 -5.68 -5.41
CA LYS A 158 -14.26 -5.71 -6.52
C LYS A 158 -15.55 -4.96 -6.19
N ASP A 159 -16.04 -5.07 -4.97
CA ASP A 159 -17.24 -4.36 -4.52
C ASP A 159 -16.99 -2.84 -4.44
N TYR A 160 -15.81 -2.41 -3.96
CA TYR A 160 -15.43 -1.01 -4.00
C TYR A 160 -15.28 -0.50 -5.43
N VAL A 161 -14.62 -1.26 -6.33
CA VAL A 161 -14.51 -0.89 -7.75
C VAL A 161 -15.89 -0.68 -8.37
N SER A 162 -16.82 -1.61 -8.15
CA SER A 162 -18.20 -1.52 -8.64
C SER A 162 -18.92 -0.29 -8.09
N ALA A 163 -18.82 -0.06 -6.77
CA ALA A 163 -19.46 1.09 -6.13
C ALA A 163 -18.88 2.43 -6.59
N VAL A 164 -17.56 2.51 -6.80
CA VAL A 164 -16.88 3.69 -7.33
C VAL A 164 -17.34 4.00 -8.75
N ASN A 165 -17.37 3.01 -9.64
CA ASN A 165 -17.83 3.19 -11.02
C ASN A 165 -19.29 3.67 -11.06
N LYS A 166 -20.17 3.05 -10.26
CA LYS A 166 -21.58 3.47 -10.17
C LYS A 166 -21.73 4.92 -9.69
N ALA A 167 -20.97 5.31 -8.66
CA ALA A 167 -21.03 6.67 -8.11
C ALA A 167 -20.49 7.72 -9.11
N GLU A 168 -19.47 7.36 -9.89
CA GLU A 168 -18.92 8.21 -10.96
C GLU A 168 -19.90 8.39 -12.11
N GLU A 169 -20.47 7.29 -12.63
CA GLU A 169 -21.48 7.31 -13.70
C GLU A 169 -22.69 8.17 -13.31
N SER A 170 -23.11 8.07 -12.04
CA SER A 170 -24.22 8.84 -11.48
C SER A 170 -23.82 10.26 -11.05
N LYS A 171 -22.53 10.64 -11.19
CA LYS A 171 -21.96 11.92 -10.74
C LYS A 171 -22.27 12.26 -9.28
N GLU A 172 -22.38 11.25 -8.42
CA GLU A 172 -22.61 11.41 -6.99
C GLU A 172 -21.30 11.77 -6.26
N TRP A 173 -20.79 12.98 -6.48
CA TRP A 173 -19.44 13.38 -6.08
C TRP A 173 -19.10 13.15 -4.60
N ARG A 174 -20.05 13.44 -3.69
CA ARG A 174 -19.88 13.20 -2.25
C ARG A 174 -19.71 11.71 -1.95
N ASN A 175 -20.53 10.87 -2.57
CA ASN A 175 -20.50 9.42 -2.39
C ASN A 175 -19.22 8.83 -2.99
N LEU A 176 -18.85 9.27 -4.20
CA LEU A 176 -17.60 8.88 -4.86
C LEU A 176 -16.40 9.13 -3.95
N LYS A 177 -16.27 10.34 -3.40
CA LYS A 177 -15.16 10.66 -2.48
C LYS A 177 -15.14 9.73 -1.26
N GLN A 178 -16.29 9.54 -0.62
CA GLN A 178 -16.38 8.70 0.58
C GLN A 178 -15.96 7.27 0.30
N ILE A 179 -16.49 6.66 -0.77
CA ILE A 179 -16.17 5.28 -1.15
C ILE A 179 -14.69 5.15 -1.49
N VAL A 180 -14.13 6.09 -2.26
CA VAL A 180 -12.71 6.08 -2.63
C VAL A 180 -11.80 6.24 -1.42
N ASP A 181 -12.10 7.17 -0.50
CA ASP A 181 -11.32 7.38 0.71
C ASP A 181 -11.36 6.16 1.64
N GLU A 182 -12.51 5.49 1.73
CA GLU A 182 -12.64 4.24 2.49
C GLU A 182 -11.85 3.10 1.82
N ALA A 183 -11.97 2.95 0.50
CA ALA A 183 -11.23 1.96 -0.27
C ALA A 183 -9.72 2.15 -0.12
N LEU A 184 -9.21 3.39 -0.14
CA LEU A 184 -7.78 3.69 0.02
C LEU A 184 -7.24 3.43 1.44
N LYS A 185 -8.10 3.42 2.48
CA LYS A 185 -7.69 2.96 3.82
C LYS A 185 -7.40 1.46 3.85
N ILE A 186 -8.06 0.71 2.98
CA ILE A 186 -8.02 -0.76 2.95
C ILE A 186 -7.04 -1.26 1.88
N TYR A 187 -7.03 -0.60 0.73
CA TYR A 187 -6.24 -0.92 -0.46
C TYR A 187 -5.36 0.28 -0.86
N PRO A 188 -4.43 0.73 0.01
CA PRO A 188 -3.66 1.96 -0.20
C PRO A 188 -2.69 1.90 -1.39
N GLN A 189 -2.40 0.71 -1.91
CA GLN A 189 -1.51 0.50 -3.05
C GLN A 189 -2.26 0.28 -4.38
N ASN A 190 -3.59 0.33 -4.36
CA ASN A 190 -4.37 0.08 -5.56
C ASN A 190 -4.41 1.34 -6.45
N PRO A 191 -3.82 1.31 -7.66
CA PRO A 191 -3.73 2.48 -8.53
C PRO A 191 -5.10 2.96 -9.05
N PHE A 192 -6.09 2.06 -9.15
CA PHE A 192 -7.44 2.43 -9.60
C PHE A 192 -8.09 3.44 -8.64
N PHE A 193 -8.06 3.20 -7.33
CA PHE A 193 -8.67 4.13 -6.36
C PHE A 193 -7.94 5.47 -6.32
N TRP A 194 -6.63 5.48 -6.49
CA TRP A 194 -5.86 6.73 -6.62
C TRP A 194 -6.24 7.52 -7.87
N LYS A 195 -6.40 6.86 -9.03
CA LYS A 195 -6.92 7.52 -10.24
C LYS A 195 -8.32 8.10 -10.01
N LYS A 196 -9.20 7.34 -9.37
CA LYS A 196 -10.58 7.78 -9.10
C LYS A 196 -10.63 8.95 -8.12
N ARG A 197 -9.71 9.01 -7.15
CA ARG A 197 -9.51 10.19 -6.30
C ARG A 197 -9.07 11.40 -7.10
N ALA A 198 -8.10 11.23 -8.02
CA ALA A 198 -7.67 12.31 -8.91
C ALA A 198 -8.84 12.84 -9.75
N TYR A 199 -9.62 11.94 -10.34
CA TYR A 199 -10.84 12.25 -11.10
C TYR A 199 -11.84 13.06 -10.27
N TYR A 200 -12.12 12.65 -9.03
CA TYR A 200 -13.01 13.39 -8.13
C TYR A 200 -12.55 14.84 -7.92
N TYR A 201 -11.28 15.05 -7.55
CA TYR A 201 -10.76 16.41 -7.31
C TYR A 201 -10.70 17.23 -8.59
N PHE A 202 -10.54 16.58 -9.75
CA PHE A 202 -10.56 17.25 -11.04
C PHE A 202 -11.98 17.70 -11.44
N TYR A 203 -13.01 16.85 -11.33
CA TYR A 203 -14.33 17.13 -11.92
C TYR A 203 -15.40 17.68 -10.96
N SER A 204 -15.38 17.30 -9.67
CA SER A 204 -16.52 17.54 -8.77
C SER A 204 -16.80 19.02 -8.45
N ALA A 205 -15.78 19.89 -8.55
CA ALA A 205 -15.82 21.29 -8.15
C ALA A 205 -16.32 21.58 -6.71
N THR A 206 -16.40 20.56 -5.84
CA THR A 206 -16.91 20.70 -4.47
C THR A 206 -15.89 21.30 -3.50
N GLU A 207 -14.60 21.21 -3.83
CA GLU A 207 -13.49 21.64 -2.98
C GLU A 207 -12.85 22.94 -3.53
N PRO A 208 -12.20 23.76 -2.70
CA PRO A 208 -11.44 24.93 -3.16
C PRO A 208 -10.40 24.56 -4.22
N MET A 209 -10.18 25.45 -5.18
CA MET A 209 -9.29 25.21 -6.33
C MET A 209 -7.86 24.81 -5.91
N GLN A 210 -7.32 25.41 -4.84
CA GLN A 210 -5.99 25.08 -4.33
C GLN A 210 -5.91 23.63 -3.84
N ILE A 211 -6.94 23.17 -3.13
CA ILE A 211 -7.04 21.79 -2.63
C ILE A 211 -7.19 20.84 -3.81
N ARG A 212 -8.12 21.13 -4.74
CA ARG A 212 -8.35 20.31 -5.94
C ARG A 212 -7.07 20.08 -6.74
N ARG A 213 -6.33 21.14 -7.02
CA ARG A 213 -5.07 21.05 -7.79
C ARG A 213 -4.03 20.18 -7.10
N LYS A 214 -3.81 20.41 -5.80
CA LYS A 214 -2.85 19.65 -5.01
C LYS A 214 -3.23 18.17 -4.94
N GLU A 215 -4.47 17.88 -4.57
CA GLU A 215 -4.94 16.51 -4.35
C GLU A 215 -5.06 15.71 -5.65
N ALA A 216 -5.48 16.34 -6.75
CA ALA A 216 -5.56 15.68 -8.04
C ALA A 216 -4.18 15.23 -8.55
N ILE A 217 -3.18 16.13 -8.51
CA ILE A 217 -1.80 15.77 -8.90
C ILE A 217 -1.23 14.70 -7.98
N PHE A 218 -1.33 14.88 -6.66
CA PHE A 218 -0.82 13.91 -5.70
C PHE A 218 -1.43 12.51 -5.95
N SER A 219 -2.75 12.45 -6.14
CA SER A 219 -3.44 11.18 -6.37
C SER A 219 -3.03 10.53 -7.70
N ALA A 220 -2.90 11.32 -8.77
CA ALA A 220 -2.44 10.81 -10.06
C ALA A 220 -0.98 10.33 -10.01
N GLN A 221 -0.10 11.03 -9.26
CA GLN A 221 1.28 10.60 -9.03
C GLN A 221 1.33 9.27 -8.28
N LYS A 222 0.46 9.08 -7.28
CA LYS A 222 0.32 7.79 -6.57
C LYS A 222 -0.14 6.68 -7.51
N ALA A 223 -1.17 6.92 -8.33
CA ALA A 223 -1.65 5.93 -9.30
C ALA A 223 -0.53 5.49 -10.26
N TYR A 224 0.19 6.45 -10.86
CA TYR A 224 1.31 6.16 -11.75
C TYR A 224 2.48 5.46 -11.03
N GLY A 225 2.78 5.84 -9.79
CA GLY A 225 3.85 5.24 -9.00
C GLY A 225 3.59 3.77 -8.66
N PHE A 226 2.33 3.38 -8.44
CA PHE A 226 1.96 1.98 -8.23
C PHE A 226 1.82 1.20 -9.53
N SER A 227 1.44 1.86 -10.62
CA SER A 227 1.29 1.23 -11.93
C SER A 227 1.63 2.24 -13.02
N PRO A 228 2.81 2.17 -13.66
CA PRO A 228 3.25 3.17 -14.64
C PRO A 228 2.70 2.88 -16.05
N THR A 229 1.37 2.76 -16.19
CA THR A 229 0.73 2.53 -17.50
C THR A 229 0.63 3.81 -18.31
N THR A 230 0.40 3.66 -19.60
CA THR A 230 0.19 4.77 -20.53
C THR A 230 -1.07 5.57 -20.19
N THR A 231 -2.15 4.93 -19.75
CA THR A 231 -3.35 5.63 -19.25
C THR A 231 -3.01 6.57 -18.08
N TYR A 232 -2.27 6.11 -17.08
CA TYR A 232 -1.95 6.95 -15.92
C TYR A 232 -0.90 8.02 -16.24
N ALA A 233 0.01 7.76 -17.18
CA ALA A 233 0.92 8.78 -17.70
C ALA A 233 0.14 9.89 -18.43
N LEU A 234 -0.83 9.54 -19.28
CA LEU A 234 -1.68 10.51 -19.96
C LEU A 234 -2.48 11.36 -18.97
N ASP A 235 -3.10 10.71 -17.97
CA ASP A 235 -3.83 11.41 -16.90
C ASP A 235 -2.94 12.44 -16.18
N LEU A 236 -1.69 12.07 -15.84
CA LEU A 236 -0.72 12.98 -15.21
C LEU A 236 -0.30 14.13 -16.12
N GLY A 237 0.09 13.83 -17.36
CA GLY A 237 0.51 14.84 -18.33
C GLY A 237 -0.60 15.88 -18.55
N TRP A 238 -1.83 15.42 -18.72
CA TRP A 238 -3.00 16.28 -18.84
C TRP A 238 -3.23 17.16 -17.60
N LEU A 239 -3.14 16.59 -16.39
CA LEU A 239 -3.36 17.35 -15.16
C LEU A 239 -2.33 18.46 -14.94
N TYR A 240 -1.06 18.22 -15.29
CA TYR A 240 -0.02 19.27 -15.22
C TYR A 240 -0.35 20.44 -16.14
N LEU A 241 -0.78 20.16 -17.38
CA LEU A 241 -1.19 21.21 -18.32
C LEU A 241 -2.43 21.95 -17.82
N GLN A 242 -3.45 21.23 -17.38
CA GLN A 242 -4.73 21.86 -17.05
C GLN A 242 -4.67 22.74 -15.81
N PHE A 243 -3.90 22.37 -14.79
CA PHE A 243 -3.89 23.09 -13.52
C PHE A 243 -2.77 24.11 -13.36
N TYR A 244 -1.66 23.90 -14.05
CA TYR A 244 -0.45 24.71 -13.88
C TYR A 244 0.13 25.20 -15.20
N ASP A 245 -0.37 24.70 -16.34
CA ASP A 245 0.20 25.02 -17.65
C ASP A 245 1.72 24.70 -17.71
N ASP A 246 2.11 23.67 -16.94
CA ASP A 246 3.51 23.27 -16.71
C ASP A 246 3.96 22.26 -17.76
N CYS A 247 4.50 22.81 -18.85
CA CYS A 247 4.98 22.05 -20.00
C CYS A 247 6.20 21.18 -19.66
N ASN A 248 7.05 21.60 -18.71
CA ASN A 248 8.23 20.84 -18.30
C ASN A 248 7.84 19.55 -17.58
N SER A 249 6.84 19.62 -16.70
CA SER A 249 6.34 18.43 -15.99
C SER A 249 5.48 17.54 -16.89
N ALA A 250 4.71 18.12 -17.83
CA ALA A 250 3.78 17.37 -18.65
C ALA A 250 4.44 16.55 -19.78
N LEU A 251 5.36 17.15 -20.54
CA LEU A 251 5.94 16.55 -21.75
C LEU A 251 6.53 15.15 -21.53
N PRO A 252 7.31 14.86 -20.47
CA PRO A 252 7.88 13.53 -20.25
C PRO A 252 6.83 12.42 -20.13
N TYR A 253 5.59 12.74 -19.73
CA TYR A 253 4.49 11.79 -19.70
C TYR A 253 3.75 11.72 -21.04
N LEU A 254 3.54 12.85 -21.70
CA LEU A 254 2.88 12.90 -23.01
C LEU A 254 3.70 12.19 -24.10
N GLU A 255 5.03 12.36 -24.10
CA GLU A 255 5.94 11.66 -25.02
C GLU A 255 5.90 10.14 -24.84
N LYS A 256 5.70 9.64 -23.61
CA LYS A 256 5.60 8.19 -23.34
C LYS A 256 4.37 7.56 -23.95
N VAL A 257 3.29 8.32 -24.09
CA VAL A 257 1.98 7.81 -24.54
C VAL A 257 1.71 8.10 -26.00
N GLU A 258 2.51 8.97 -26.63
CA GLU A 258 2.33 9.43 -28.00
C GLU A 258 2.11 8.31 -29.01
N ARG A 259 2.94 7.25 -28.98
CA ARG A 259 2.85 6.16 -29.96
C ARG A 259 1.57 5.34 -29.84
N GLU A 260 1.06 5.17 -28.63
CA GLU A 260 -0.13 4.35 -28.36
C GLU A 260 -1.42 5.18 -28.49
N TYR A 261 -1.44 6.39 -27.92
CA TYR A 261 -2.65 7.23 -27.84
C TYR A 261 -2.74 8.28 -28.95
N GLY A 262 -1.63 8.72 -29.52
CA GLY A 262 -1.63 9.80 -30.52
C GLY A 262 -2.50 9.52 -31.75
N PRO A 263 -2.48 8.31 -32.34
CA PRO A 263 -3.31 7.99 -33.49
C PRO A 263 -4.81 8.08 -33.22
N GLU A 264 -5.26 7.66 -32.04
CA GLU A 264 -6.68 7.65 -31.65
C GLU A 264 -7.14 8.95 -31.00
N ASN A 265 -6.19 9.75 -30.49
CA ASN A 265 -6.47 11.00 -29.81
C ASN A 265 -5.60 12.15 -30.36
N PRO A 266 -5.99 12.75 -31.50
CA PRO A 266 -5.24 13.82 -32.15
C PRO A 266 -5.00 15.05 -31.27
N SER A 267 -5.86 15.31 -30.27
CA SER A 267 -5.68 16.39 -29.30
C SER A 267 -4.34 16.30 -28.55
N LEU A 268 -3.79 15.09 -28.40
CA LEU A 268 -2.44 14.90 -27.84
C LEU A 268 -1.38 15.66 -28.64
N TYR A 269 -1.45 15.63 -29.97
CA TYR A 269 -0.51 16.35 -30.83
C TYR A 269 -0.62 17.86 -30.63
N PHE A 270 -1.83 18.38 -30.45
CA PHE A 270 -2.03 19.80 -30.15
C PHE A 270 -1.42 20.18 -28.80
N TRP A 271 -1.61 19.37 -27.75
CA TRP A 271 -1.03 19.63 -26.43
C TRP A 271 0.49 19.57 -26.45
N MET A 272 1.07 18.57 -27.13
CA MET A 272 2.52 18.46 -27.28
C MET A 272 3.09 19.62 -28.10
N ALA A 273 2.43 20.03 -29.19
CA ALA A 273 2.82 21.20 -29.97
C ALA A 273 2.85 22.47 -29.12
N HIS A 274 1.79 22.68 -28.32
CA HIS A 274 1.69 23.82 -27.41
C HIS A 274 2.82 23.83 -26.38
N CYS A 275 3.17 22.66 -25.83
CA CYS A 275 4.26 22.55 -24.87
C CYS A 275 5.62 22.84 -25.50
N TYR A 276 5.90 22.26 -26.68
CA TYR A 276 7.15 22.52 -27.38
C TYR A 276 7.31 23.98 -27.79
N ASP A 277 6.22 24.62 -28.23
CA ASP A 277 6.18 26.04 -28.57
C ASP A 277 6.56 26.90 -27.35
N LYS A 278 5.91 26.66 -26.19
CA LYS A 278 6.20 27.36 -24.94
C LYS A 278 7.63 27.20 -24.43
N LEU A 279 8.23 26.03 -24.68
CA LEU A 279 9.61 25.74 -24.29
C LEU A 279 10.62 26.10 -25.39
N PHE A 280 10.19 26.83 -26.43
CA PHE A 280 11.01 27.28 -27.55
C PHE A 280 11.65 26.16 -28.39
N TYR A 281 11.10 24.94 -28.35
CA TYR A 281 11.43 23.86 -29.27
C TYR A 281 10.63 24.01 -30.58
N LEU A 282 10.86 25.11 -31.29
CA LEU A 282 10.01 25.60 -32.38
C LEU A 282 9.83 24.59 -33.52
N GLU A 283 10.88 23.88 -33.90
CA GLU A 283 10.82 22.85 -34.97
C GLU A 283 9.91 21.68 -34.58
N LYS A 284 10.01 21.19 -33.33
CA LYS A 284 9.10 20.17 -32.82
C LYS A 284 7.67 20.70 -32.75
N ALA A 285 7.49 21.93 -32.26
CA ALA A 285 6.17 22.55 -32.20
C ALA A 285 5.50 22.59 -33.59
N ARG A 286 6.24 23.02 -34.62
CA ARG A 286 5.77 23.05 -36.02
C ARG A 286 5.34 21.65 -36.48
N GLN A 287 6.19 20.63 -36.28
CA GLN A 287 5.89 19.24 -36.67
C GLN A 287 4.60 18.72 -36.01
N TYR A 288 4.44 18.96 -34.71
CA TYR A 288 3.26 18.49 -33.98
C TYR A 288 1.98 19.27 -34.33
N TYR A 289 2.07 20.57 -34.62
CA TYR A 289 0.92 21.32 -35.14
C TYR A 289 0.47 20.78 -36.51
N HIS A 290 1.39 20.47 -37.42
CA HIS A 290 1.02 19.83 -38.69
C HIS A 290 0.37 18.46 -38.48
N ARG A 291 0.92 17.61 -37.59
CA ARG A 291 0.34 16.30 -37.28
C ARG A 291 -1.07 16.43 -36.71
N PHE A 292 -1.30 17.39 -35.81
CA PHE A 292 -2.64 17.68 -35.30
C PHE A 292 -3.61 18.08 -36.43
N LEU A 293 -3.22 19.03 -37.27
CA LEU A 293 -4.06 19.51 -38.39
C LEU A 293 -4.38 18.41 -39.41
N ALA A 294 -3.46 17.47 -39.62
CA ALA A 294 -3.68 16.33 -40.50
C ALA A 294 -4.59 15.26 -39.88
N ALA A 295 -4.46 15.02 -38.58
CA ALA A 295 -5.17 13.95 -37.87
C ALA A 295 -6.59 14.34 -37.42
N ALA A 296 -6.87 15.63 -37.21
CA ALA A 296 -8.19 16.11 -36.83
C ALA A 296 -8.56 17.41 -37.58
N PRO A 297 -8.96 17.31 -38.87
CA PRO A 297 -9.26 18.46 -39.72
C PRO A 297 -10.56 19.20 -39.39
N ASP A 298 -11.35 18.70 -38.44
CA ASP A 298 -12.62 19.30 -37.97
C ASP A 298 -12.61 19.68 -36.48
N ASP A 299 -11.45 19.63 -35.81
CA ASP A 299 -11.31 19.94 -34.38
C ASP A 299 -11.43 21.45 -34.08
N ASP A 300 -12.02 21.80 -32.93
CA ASP A 300 -12.27 23.18 -32.50
C ASP A 300 -10.97 23.99 -32.30
N LYS A 301 -9.82 23.32 -32.14
CA LYS A 301 -8.52 23.96 -31.90
C LYS A 301 -7.77 24.30 -33.19
N ILE A 302 -8.30 23.95 -34.36
CA ILE A 302 -7.68 24.24 -35.66
C ILE A 302 -7.35 25.72 -35.85
N PRO A 303 -8.26 26.69 -35.57
CA PRO A 303 -7.94 28.11 -35.75
C PRO A 303 -6.73 28.52 -34.90
N ARG A 304 -6.62 28.00 -33.68
CA ARG A 304 -5.50 28.26 -32.77
C ARG A 304 -4.21 27.62 -33.28
N ALA A 305 -4.27 26.39 -33.77
CA ALA A 305 -3.11 25.70 -34.35
C ALA A 305 -2.57 26.43 -35.60
N LYS A 306 -3.45 26.76 -36.57
CA LYS A 306 -3.08 27.53 -37.76
C LYS A 306 -2.51 28.91 -37.42
N GLY A 307 -3.13 29.58 -36.45
CA GLY A 307 -2.67 30.88 -35.96
C GLY A 307 -1.25 30.82 -35.40
N ARG A 308 -0.92 29.80 -34.58
CA ARG A 308 0.45 29.62 -34.06
C ARG A 308 1.43 29.21 -35.16
N LEU A 309 1.02 28.33 -36.07
CA LEU A 309 1.88 27.86 -37.16
C LEU A 309 2.37 29.00 -38.05
N LYS A 310 1.51 29.98 -38.35
CA LYS A 310 1.88 31.19 -39.11
C LYS A 310 3.02 32.00 -38.48
N TRP A 311 3.20 31.93 -37.16
CA TRP A 311 4.30 32.60 -36.45
C TRP A 311 5.57 31.76 -36.36
N LEU A 312 5.44 30.45 -36.59
CA LEU A 312 6.55 29.49 -36.54
C LEU A 312 7.17 29.27 -37.93
N GLU A 313 6.54 29.75 -39.00
CA GLU A 313 7.01 29.76 -40.39
C GLU A 313 7.66 31.12 -40.73
#